data_AF-A0A398CMG5-F1
#
_entry.id   AF-A0A398CMG5-F1
#
_cell.length_a   1.000
_cell.length_b   1.000
_cell.length_c   1.000
_cell.angle_alpha   90.00
_cell.angle_beta   90.00
_cell.angle_gamma   90.00
#
_symmetry.space_group_name_H-M   'P 1'
#
loop_
_entity.id
_entity.type
_entity.pdbx_description
1 polymer ?
#
loop_
_entity_poly.entity_id
_entity_poly.type
_entity_poly.pdbx_seq_one_letter_code
_entity_poly.pdbx_strand_id
1 'polypeptide(L)'
;MGGTLRKGWDMTVRHKYVLVLFFLYRLLWGFFIYRFIDSVVTPILSRYPNEHPNAGAAELFAIEAQFRLLRTDLIDETLWTLGGMILTRMLLTPLLNAGLYYSFNHSADGQGTRMLTGMRRAWKPIVVLYLAETFLLLLPAVWLLPMAKDRFFSNGSMQEWIFGLLPYFAGWILWGFLLHLAFQFMQFGAVAGESVWKGLLGAVRKALPLTIVTLLLAAFGLLASAAASSISILWSGFLAVVLHQAFHFIRSMLSVWTAASQFEIWRES
;
A
#
# COMPACT_ATOMS: atom_id res chain seq x y z
N MET A 1 -3.81 1.47 -25.99
CA MET A 1 -3.01 1.19 -24.77
C MET A 1 -1.59 1.76 -24.84
N GLY A 2 -0.81 1.55 -25.90
CA GLY A 2 0.52 2.18 -26.00
C GLY A 2 0.50 3.71 -25.89
N GLY A 3 -0.49 4.36 -26.49
CA GLY A 3 -0.69 5.82 -26.39
C GLY A 3 -1.02 6.32 -24.98
N THR A 4 -1.86 5.60 -24.22
CA THR A 4 -2.23 6.00 -22.85
C THR A 4 -1.06 5.85 -21.88
N LEU A 5 -0.28 4.77 -21.99
CA LEU A 5 0.94 4.58 -21.21
C LEU A 5 1.98 5.67 -21.51
N ARG A 6 2.13 6.07 -22.78
CA ARG A 6 3.03 7.15 -23.19
C ARG A 6 2.58 8.51 -22.63
N LYS A 7 1.29 8.86 -22.75
CA LYS A 7 0.75 10.09 -22.14
C LYS A 7 0.94 10.10 -20.62
N GLY A 8 0.66 8.98 -19.96
CA GLY A 8 0.86 8.83 -18.52
C GLY A 8 2.34 8.97 -18.11
N TRP A 9 3.26 8.48 -18.94
CA TRP A 9 4.69 8.64 -18.74
C TRP A 9 5.12 10.12 -18.86
N ASP A 10 4.71 10.78 -19.94
CA ASP A 10 5.00 12.20 -20.17
C ASP A 10 4.46 13.07 -19.03
N MET A 11 3.27 12.74 -18.51
CA MET A 11 2.71 13.36 -17.33
C MET A 11 3.59 13.14 -16.09
N THR A 12 4.04 11.92 -15.85
CA THR A 12 4.85 11.54 -14.69
C THR A 12 6.17 12.31 -14.65
N VAL A 13 6.89 12.38 -15.77
CA VAL A 13 8.20 13.04 -15.85
C VAL A 13 8.09 14.56 -15.69
N ARG A 14 6.96 15.17 -16.08
CA ARG A 14 6.70 16.60 -15.82
C ARG A 14 6.49 16.90 -14.33
N HIS A 15 6.05 15.93 -13.54
CA HIS A 15 5.71 16.09 -12.13
C HIS A 15 6.88 15.77 -11.19
N LYS A 16 8.07 16.33 -11.43
CA LYS A 16 9.30 16.03 -10.68
C LYS A 16 9.17 16.26 -9.17
N TYR A 17 8.52 17.35 -8.75
CA TYR A 17 8.31 17.65 -7.32
C TYR A 17 7.41 16.62 -6.63
N VAL A 18 6.41 16.11 -7.36
CA VAL A 18 5.54 15.03 -6.87
C VAL A 18 6.35 13.75 -6.67
N LEU A 19 7.23 13.41 -7.62
CA LEU A 19 8.11 12.24 -7.51
C LEU A 19 9.02 12.34 -6.28
N VAL A 20 9.63 13.50 -6.05
CA VAL A 20 10.47 13.74 -4.86
C VAL A 20 9.64 13.58 -3.59
N LEU A 21 8.43 14.14 -3.52
CA LEU A 21 7.60 14.05 -2.33
C LEU A 21 7.16 12.60 -2.03
N PHE A 22 6.71 11.86 -3.05
CA PHE A 22 6.36 10.44 -2.90
C PHE A 22 7.58 9.58 -2.54
N PHE A 23 8.75 9.89 -3.09
CA PHE A 23 10.00 9.25 -2.72
C PHE A 23 10.35 9.47 -1.25
N LEU A 24 10.35 10.73 -0.79
CA LEU A 24 10.61 11.07 0.62
C LEU A 24 9.59 10.42 1.55
N TYR A 25 8.32 10.42 1.18
CA TYR A 25 7.26 9.74 1.93
C TYR A 25 7.55 8.24 2.07
N ARG A 26 7.89 7.55 0.97
CA ARG A 26 8.22 6.11 0.99
C ARG A 26 9.50 5.83 1.76
N LEU A 27 10.50 6.70 1.65
CA LEU A 27 11.77 6.58 2.37
C LEU A 27 11.56 6.70 3.88
N LEU A 28 10.84 7.74 4.32
CA LEU A 28 10.49 7.94 5.73
C LEU A 28 9.70 6.74 6.26
N TRP A 29 8.72 6.26 5.50
CA TRP A 29 7.93 5.10 5.91
C TRP A 29 8.77 3.82 6.02
N GLY A 30 9.70 3.59 5.08
CA GLY A 30 10.66 2.49 5.16
C GLY A 30 11.54 2.58 6.40
N PHE A 31 12.03 3.76 6.73
CA PHE A 31 12.81 4.00 7.95
C PHE A 31 12.00 3.73 9.23
N PHE A 32 10.75 4.21 9.32
CA PHE A 32 9.89 3.95 10.49
C PHE A 32 9.58 2.47 10.65
N ILE A 33 9.28 1.75 9.57
CA ILE A 33 9.09 0.29 9.61
C ILE A 33 10.37 -0.40 10.08
N TYR A 34 11.52 -0.04 9.51
CA TYR A 34 12.81 -0.60 9.91
C TYR A 34 13.06 -0.40 11.40
N ARG A 35 12.87 0.84 11.90
CA ARG A 35 13.04 1.18 13.32
C ARG A 35 12.09 0.38 14.21
N PHE A 36 10.84 0.20 13.78
CA PHE A 36 9.86 -0.61 14.51
C PHE A 36 10.29 -2.09 14.58
N ILE A 37 10.72 -2.65 13.46
CA ILE A 37 11.23 -4.03 13.41
C ILE A 37 12.45 -4.17 14.33
N ASP A 38 13.41 -3.28 14.22
CA ASP A 38 14.65 -3.31 14.99
C ASP A 38 14.43 -3.15 16.51
N SER A 39 13.50 -2.28 16.91
CA SER A 39 13.23 -1.99 18.33
C SER A 39 12.29 -2.98 19.01
N VAL A 40 11.31 -3.53 18.28
CA VAL A 40 10.27 -4.40 18.87
C VAL A 40 10.41 -5.84 18.40
N VAL A 41 10.48 -6.06 17.09
CA VAL A 41 10.39 -7.41 16.51
C VAL A 41 11.70 -8.19 16.69
N THR A 42 12.84 -7.58 16.36
CA THR A 42 14.16 -8.23 16.45
C THR A 42 14.50 -8.71 17.87
N PRO A 43 14.28 -7.94 18.95
CA PRO A 43 14.57 -8.39 20.31
C PRO A 43 13.66 -9.52 20.80
N ILE A 44 12.42 -9.60 20.29
CA ILE A 44 11.51 -10.69 20.59
C ILE A 44 11.96 -11.96 19.86
N LEU A 45 12.26 -11.85 18.56
CA LEU A 45 12.66 -12.99 17.73
C LEU A 45 14.06 -13.50 18.04
N SER A 46 14.98 -12.66 18.51
CA SER A 46 16.34 -13.10 18.89
C SER A 46 16.35 -14.04 20.10
N ARG A 47 15.28 -14.04 20.90
CA ARG A 47 15.06 -14.97 22.02
C ARG A 47 14.34 -16.24 21.61
N TYR A 48 13.98 -16.38 20.33
CA TYR A 48 13.28 -17.56 19.86
C TYR A 48 14.21 -18.79 19.96
N PRO A 49 13.75 -19.89 20.58
CA PRO A 49 14.59 -21.05 20.87
C PRO A 49 14.75 -21.94 19.62
N ASN A 50 15.55 -21.50 18.64
CA ASN A 50 15.74 -22.20 17.36
C ASN A 50 16.54 -23.51 17.46
N GLU A 51 17.49 -23.61 18.42
CA GLU A 51 18.39 -24.78 18.57
C GLU A 51 18.27 -25.44 19.95
N HIS A 52 17.17 -25.20 20.66
CA HIS A 52 17.02 -25.77 22.00
C HIS A 52 16.77 -27.29 21.92
N PRO A 53 17.52 -28.12 22.67
CA PRO A 53 17.33 -29.58 22.66
C PRO A 53 16.00 -30.05 23.24
N ASN A 54 15.20 -29.14 23.82
CA ASN A 54 13.91 -29.47 24.42
C ASN A 54 12.77 -29.17 23.43
N ALA A 55 12.02 -30.21 23.06
CA ALA A 55 10.91 -30.13 22.11
C ALA A 55 9.79 -29.15 22.54
N GLY A 56 9.66 -28.86 23.84
CA GLY A 56 8.68 -27.90 24.38
C GLY A 56 9.14 -26.45 24.48
N ALA A 57 10.39 -26.12 24.09
CA ALA A 57 10.93 -24.77 24.28
C ALA A 57 10.17 -23.70 23.47
N ALA A 58 9.72 -24.03 22.26
CA ALA A 58 8.94 -23.12 21.42
C ALA A 58 7.55 -22.83 22.00
N GLU A 59 6.90 -23.82 22.62
CA GLU A 59 5.61 -23.66 23.29
C GLU A 59 5.74 -22.79 24.55
N LEU A 60 6.79 -23.03 25.35
CA LEU A 60 7.13 -22.19 26.51
C LEU A 60 7.42 -20.75 26.11
N PHE A 61 8.17 -20.54 25.02
CA PHE A 61 8.39 -19.21 24.45
C PHE A 61 7.08 -18.54 24.03
N ALA A 62 6.17 -19.27 23.38
CA ALA A 62 4.87 -18.72 22.97
C ALA A 62 4.02 -18.29 24.19
N ILE A 63 4.00 -19.10 25.26
CA ILE A 63 3.31 -18.78 26.50
C ILE A 63 3.95 -17.57 27.20
N GLU A 64 5.28 -17.51 27.27
CA GLU A 64 6.01 -16.38 27.86
C GLU A 64 5.78 -15.09 27.04
N ALA A 65 5.82 -15.18 25.70
CA ALA A 65 5.55 -14.07 24.81
C ALA A 65 4.12 -13.57 24.97
N GLN A 66 3.14 -14.47 25.08
CA GLN A 66 1.75 -14.12 25.37
C GLN A 66 1.63 -13.43 26.74
N PHE A 67 2.32 -13.93 27.76
CA PHE A 67 2.30 -13.32 29.09
C PHE A 67 2.92 -11.92 29.07
N ARG A 68 4.08 -11.75 28.44
CA ARG A 68 4.73 -10.43 28.28
C ARG A 68 3.86 -9.47 27.45
N LEU A 69 3.21 -9.93 26.40
CA LEU A 69 2.33 -9.08 25.60
C LEU A 69 1.06 -8.69 26.37
N LEU A 70 0.50 -9.55 27.21
CA LEU A 70 -0.78 -9.24 27.88
C LEU A 70 -0.64 -8.64 29.29
N ARG A 71 0.50 -8.83 29.96
CA ARG A 71 0.69 -8.45 31.37
C ARG A 71 1.73 -7.37 31.61
N THR A 72 2.52 -6.99 30.60
CA THR A 72 3.47 -5.89 30.71
C THR A 72 3.08 -4.71 29.82
N ASP A 73 3.54 -3.52 30.18
CA ASP A 73 3.32 -2.24 29.47
C ASP A 73 3.86 -2.23 28.02
N LEU A 74 4.55 -3.29 27.60
CA LEU A 74 5.11 -3.46 26.26
C LEU A 74 4.02 -3.36 25.19
N ILE A 75 2.80 -3.84 25.46
CA ILE A 75 1.70 -3.76 24.51
C ILE A 75 1.19 -2.34 24.33
N ASP A 76 1.16 -1.54 25.39
CA ASP A 76 0.66 -0.17 25.34
C ASP A 76 1.59 0.69 24.48
N GLU A 77 2.91 0.64 24.73
CA GLU A 77 3.88 1.40 23.93
C GLU A 77 3.92 0.94 22.46
N THR A 78 3.81 -0.37 22.22
CA THR A 78 3.77 -0.93 20.86
C THR A 78 2.50 -0.51 20.12
N LEU A 79 1.33 -0.56 20.78
CA LEU A 79 0.05 -0.15 20.21
C LEU A 79 0.01 1.36 19.94
N TRP A 80 0.58 2.19 20.82
CA TRP A 80 0.70 3.62 20.57
C TRP A 80 1.59 3.92 19.37
N THR A 81 2.71 3.22 19.25
CA THR A 81 3.63 3.38 18.12
C THR A 81 2.97 2.96 16.80
N LEU A 82 2.36 1.77 16.75
CA LEU A 82 1.63 1.28 15.59
C LEU A 82 0.43 2.17 15.26
N GLY A 83 -0.32 2.59 16.27
CA GLY A 83 -1.46 3.49 16.14
C GLY A 83 -1.04 4.84 15.55
N GLY A 84 0.03 5.45 16.07
CA GLY A 84 0.60 6.69 15.55
C GLY A 84 1.09 6.55 14.10
N MET A 85 1.75 5.44 13.77
CA MET A 85 2.14 5.12 12.39
C MET A 85 0.91 5.02 11.47
N ILE A 86 -0.09 4.23 11.85
CA ILE A 86 -1.32 4.04 11.07
C ILE A 86 -2.07 5.37 10.89
N LEU A 87 -2.26 6.15 11.95
CA LEU A 87 -2.91 7.46 11.90
C LEU A 87 -2.16 8.42 10.96
N THR A 88 -0.83 8.48 11.07
CA THR A 88 -0.01 9.30 10.18
C THR A 88 -0.21 8.89 8.72
N ARG A 89 -0.24 7.59 8.44
CA ARG A 89 -0.50 7.06 7.10
C ARG A 89 -1.91 7.38 6.61
N MET A 90 -2.92 7.26 7.47
CA MET A 90 -4.32 7.58 7.15
C MET A 90 -4.53 9.06 6.88
N LEU A 91 -3.72 9.95 7.44
CA LEU A 91 -3.78 11.39 7.18
C LEU A 91 -2.97 11.78 5.93
N LEU A 92 -1.72 11.30 5.81
CA LEU A 92 -0.82 11.72 4.74
C LEU A 92 -1.18 11.11 3.38
N THR A 93 -1.59 9.84 3.34
CA THR A 93 -1.88 9.15 2.06
C THR A 93 -2.98 9.85 1.25
N PRO A 94 -4.20 10.10 1.79
CA PRO A 94 -5.24 10.79 1.03
C PRO A 94 -4.87 12.24 0.71
N LEU A 95 -4.07 12.91 1.56
CA LEU A 95 -3.60 14.27 1.27
C LEU A 95 -2.64 14.28 0.07
N LEU A 96 -1.68 13.35 0.03
CA LEU A 96 -0.76 13.17 -1.11
C LEU A 96 -1.51 12.84 -2.40
N ASN A 97 -2.50 11.94 -2.32
CA ASN A 97 -3.37 11.61 -3.46
C ASN A 97 -4.17 12.82 -3.93
N ALA A 98 -4.68 13.65 -3.01
CA ALA A 98 -5.38 14.88 -3.36
C ALA A 98 -4.51 15.89 -4.09
N GLY A 99 -3.28 16.09 -3.63
CA GLY A 99 -2.31 16.90 -4.35
C GLY A 99 -1.98 16.35 -5.73
N LEU A 100 -1.76 15.03 -5.82
CA LEU A 100 -1.42 14.34 -7.06
C LEU A 100 -2.51 14.50 -8.12
N TYR A 101 -3.73 14.11 -7.79
CA TYR A 101 -4.85 14.09 -8.74
C TYR A 101 -5.25 15.49 -9.17
N TYR A 102 -5.20 16.46 -8.25
CA TYR A 102 -5.44 17.86 -8.59
C TYR A 102 -4.38 18.40 -9.56
N SER A 103 -3.11 18.01 -9.37
CA SER A 103 -2.03 18.40 -10.29
C SER A 103 -2.23 17.79 -11.68
N PHE A 104 -2.68 16.53 -11.78
CA PHE A 104 -3.01 15.90 -13.07
C PHE A 104 -4.14 16.63 -13.82
N ASN A 105 -5.17 17.08 -13.09
CA ASN A 105 -6.29 17.78 -13.71
C ASN A 105 -5.90 19.16 -14.25
N HIS A 106 -4.94 19.85 -13.60
CA HIS A 106 -4.54 21.22 -13.96
C HIS A 106 -3.21 21.30 -14.73
N SER A 107 -2.58 20.16 -15.04
CA SER A 107 -1.29 20.14 -15.75
C SER A 107 -1.37 20.50 -17.23
N ALA A 108 -2.59 20.58 -17.79
CA ALA A 108 -2.79 21.05 -19.17
C ALA A 108 -2.53 22.55 -19.34
N ASP A 109 -2.63 23.34 -18.27
CA ASP A 109 -2.56 24.81 -18.31
C ASP A 109 -1.13 25.37 -18.41
N GLY A 110 -0.10 24.52 -18.58
CA GLY A 110 1.31 24.93 -18.66
C GLY A 110 1.92 25.47 -17.36
N GLN A 111 1.10 25.70 -16.32
CA GLN A 111 1.51 26.29 -15.05
C GLN A 111 1.96 25.24 -14.02
N GLY A 112 3.08 24.55 -14.29
CA GLY A 112 3.83 23.77 -13.30
C GLY A 112 3.03 22.74 -12.48
N THR A 113 3.65 22.19 -11.43
CA THR A 113 3.01 21.24 -10.52
C THR A 113 2.22 21.95 -9.43
N ARG A 114 0.91 21.73 -9.34
CA ARG A 114 0.02 22.37 -8.35
C ARG A 114 -0.32 21.46 -7.16
N MET A 115 0.64 20.65 -6.71
CA MET A 115 0.40 19.62 -5.71
C MET A 115 -0.04 20.19 -4.35
N LEU A 116 0.68 21.17 -3.80
CA LEU A 116 0.36 21.76 -2.50
C LEU A 116 -1.01 22.48 -2.50
N THR A 117 -1.33 23.16 -3.60
CA THR A 117 -2.65 23.78 -3.79
C THR A 117 -3.73 22.72 -3.85
N GLY A 118 -3.46 21.61 -4.55
CA GLY A 118 -4.35 20.47 -4.64
C GLY A 118 -4.64 19.80 -3.30
N MET A 119 -3.61 19.63 -2.47
CA MET A 119 -3.75 19.16 -1.09
C MET A 119 -4.75 20.03 -0.32
N ARG A 120 -4.65 21.36 -0.40
CA ARG A 120 -5.53 22.26 0.35
C ARG A 120 -6.95 22.32 -0.22
N ARG A 121 -7.14 22.15 -1.54
CA ARG A 121 -8.44 22.29 -2.20
C ARG A 121 -9.25 21.00 -2.25
N ALA A 122 -8.59 19.87 -2.51
CA ALA A 122 -9.26 18.60 -2.79
C ALA A 122 -9.19 17.58 -1.64
N TRP A 123 -8.57 17.92 -0.49
CA TRP A 123 -8.43 16.94 0.61
C TRP A 123 -9.76 16.43 1.14
N LYS A 124 -10.78 17.29 1.33
CA LYS A 124 -12.05 16.87 1.95
C LYS A 124 -12.73 15.72 1.20
N PRO A 125 -13.07 15.86 -0.10
CA PRO A 125 -13.74 14.77 -0.81
C PRO A 125 -12.85 13.53 -0.91
N ILE A 126 -11.53 13.68 -1.06
CA ILE A 126 -10.62 12.55 -1.19
C ILE A 126 -10.46 11.81 0.13
N VAL A 127 -10.33 12.51 1.26
CA VAL A 127 -10.25 11.88 2.59
C VAL A 127 -11.54 11.10 2.87
N VAL A 128 -12.71 11.66 2.59
CA VAL A 128 -13.99 10.95 2.79
C VAL A 128 -14.06 9.68 1.94
N LEU A 129 -13.70 9.78 0.66
CA LEU A 129 -13.67 8.62 -0.24
C LEU A 129 -12.64 7.58 0.20
N TYR A 130 -11.45 8.01 0.61
CA TYR A 130 -10.40 7.12 1.12
C TYR A 130 -10.81 6.40 2.40
N LEU A 131 -11.48 7.10 3.33
CA LEU A 131 -12.00 6.49 4.54
C LEU A 131 -13.08 5.46 4.21
N ALA A 132 -14.03 5.80 3.33
CA ALA A 132 -15.07 4.89 2.87
C ALA A 132 -14.48 3.64 2.18
N GLU A 133 -13.49 3.82 1.29
CA GLU A 133 -12.72 2.74 0.67
C GLU A 133 -12.08 1.85 1.74
N THR A 134 -11.42 2.45 2.74
CA THR A 134 -10.75 1.73 3.82
C THR A 134 -11.74 0.92 4.68
N PHE A 135 -12.90 1.50 5.04
CA PHE A 135 -13.93 0.78 5.79
C PHE A 135 -14.49 -0.40 5.00
N LEU A 136 -14.78 -0.22 3.70
CA LEU A 136 -15.29 -1.29 2.84
C LEU A 136 -14.23 -2.37 2.57
N LEU A 137 -12.95 -1.99 2.50
CA LEU A 137 -11.83 -2.92 2.37
C LEU A 137 -11.70 -3.81 3.61
N LEU A 138 -11.95 -3.27 4.81
CA LEU A 138 -11.88 -4.00 6.08
C LEU A 138 -13.12 -4.85 6.37
N LEU A 139 -14.22 -4.66 5.63
CA LEU A 139 -15.49 -5.35 5.88
C LEU A 139 -15.37 -6.89 5.84
N PRO A 140 -14.65 -7.52 4.89
CA PRO A 140 -14.43 -8.97 4.91
C PRO A 140 -13.70 -9.47 6.16
N ALA A 141 -12.88 -8.63 6.81
CA ALA A 141 -12.14 -9.01 8.01
C ALA A 141 -13.06 -9.41 9.17
N VAL A 142 -14.24 -8.80 9.27
CA VAL A 142 -15.22 -9.07 10.34
C VAL A 142 -15.65 -10.54 10.37
N TRP A 143 -15.71 -11.19 9.20
CA TRP A 143 -16.04 -12.60 9.08
C TRP A 143 -14.81 -13.50 8.86
N LEU A 144 -13.80 -13.03 8.12
CA LEU A 144 -12.60 -13.82 7.85
C LEU A 144 -11.74 -14.06 9.10
N LEU A 145 -11.65 -13.09 10.01
CA LEU A 145 -10.88 -13.23 11.25
C LEU A 145 -11.45 -14.31 12.19
N PRO A 146 -12.75 -14.31 12.55
CA PRO A 146 -13.30 -15.39 13.38
C PRO A 146 -13.20 -16.73 12.68
N MET A 147 -13.50 -16.81 11.37
CA MET A 147 -13.35 -18.05 10.61
C MET A 147 -11.90 -18.58 10.62
N ALA A 148 -10.90 -17.70 10.47
CA ALA A 148 -9.50 -18.08 10.52
C ALA A 148 -9.10 -18.58 11.91
N LYS A 149 -9.60 -17.94 12.97
CA LYS A 149 -9.40 -18.37 14.36
C LYS A 149 -10.00 -19.76 14.60
N ASP A 150 -11.25 -19.97 14.23
CA ASP A 150 -11.94 -21.24 14.46
C ASP A 150 -11.22 -22.39 13.73
N ARG A 151 -10.75 -22.13 12.49
CA ARG A 151 -9.97 -23.10 11.71
C ARG A 151 -8.57 -23.36 12.27
N PHE A 152 -7.97 -22.38 12.95
CA PHE A 152 -6.66 -22.56 13.57
C PHE A 152 -6.75 -23.58 14.71
N PHE A 153 -7.82 -23.55 15.51
CA PHE A 153 -8.03 -24.49 16.59
C PHE A 153 -8.59 -25.85 16.14
N SER A 154 -9.17 -25.95 14.94
CA SER A 154 -9.72 -27.20 14.40
C SER A 154 -8.70 -28.04 13.61
N ASN A 155 -7.67 -27.42 13.04
CA ASN A 155 -6.71 -28.09 12.18
C ASN A 155 -5.44 -28.46 12.94
N GLY A 156 -4.97 -29.71 12.80
CA GLY A 156 -3.76 -30.20 13.48
C GLY A 156 -2.44 -29.72 12.89
N SER A 157 -2.47 -29.04 11.72
CA SER A 157 -1.27 -28.59 11.01
C SER A 157 -1.38 -27.14 10.53
N MET A 158 -0.30 -26.38 10.74
CA MET A 158 -0.18 -24.99 10.29
C MET A 158 -0.24 -24.85 8.75
N GLN A 159 0.26 -25.85 8.02
CA GLN A 159 0.22 -25.83 6.54
C GLN A 159 -1.22 -25.94 6.03
N GLU A 160 -2.01 -26.86 6.59
CA GLU A 160 -3.42 -27.05 6.22
C GLU A 160 -4.25 -25.80 6.51
N TRP A 161 -3.95 -25.13 7.63
CA TRP A 161 -4.57 -23.86 7.97
C TRP A 161 -4.26 -22.76 6.93
N ILE A 162 -3.00 -22.59 6.53
CA ILE A 162 -2.60 -21.57 5.53
C ILE A 162 -3.25 -21.86 4.17
N PHE A 163 -3.12 -23.09 3.66
CA PHE A 163 -3.69 -23.46 2.35
C PHE A 163 -5.22 -23.36 2.35
N GLY A 164 -5.87 -23.68 3.47
CA GLY A 164 -7.32 -23.54 3.63
C GLY A 164 -7.82 -22.09 3.64
N LEU A 165 -6.97 -21.12 4.00
CA LEU A 165 -7.29 -19.69 3.99
C LEU A 165 -6.95 -18.99 2.67
N LEU A 166 -6.07 -19.58 1.87
CA LEU A 166 -5.59 -19.02 0.61
C LEU A 166 -6.69 -18.57 -0.36
N PRO A 167 -7.77 -19.34 -0.65
CA PRO A 167 -8.83 -18.87 -1.55
C PRO A 167 -9.60 -17.67 -1.00
N TYR A 168 -9.80 -17.59 0.31
CA TYR A 168 -10.48 -16.46 0.95
C TYR A 168 -9.62 -15.20 0.91
N PHE A 169 -8.32 -15.37 1.16
CA PHE A 169 -7.35 -14.29 1.03
C PHE A 169 -7.27 -13.77 -0.41
N ALA A 170 -7.27 -14.66 -1.41
CA ALA A 170 -7.33 -14.28 -2.82
C ALA A 170 -8.62 -13.52 -3.16
N GLY A 171 -9.77 -13.98 -2.66
CA GLY A 171 -11.05 -13.27 -2.81
C GLY A 171 -11.03 -11.88 -2.17
N TRP A 172 -10.40 -11.73 -1.00
CA TRP A 172 -10.26 -10.44 -0.33
C TRP A 172 -9.33 -9.49 -1.10
N ILE A 173 -8.22 -9.99 -1.65
CA ILE A 173 -7.35 -9.20 -2.53
C ILE A 173 -8.13 -8.71 -3.76
N LEU A 174 -8.91 -9.59 -4.40
CA LEU A 174 -9.72 -9.23 -5.57
C LEU A 174 -10.77 -8.17 -5.21
N TRP A 175 -11.47 -8.35 -4.08
CA TRP A 175 -12.41 -7.35 -3.55
C TRP A 175 -11.74 -5.99 -3.36
N GLY A 176 -10.59 -5.97 -2.68
CA GLY A 176 -9.84 -4.75 -2.42
C GLY A 176 -9.36 -4.08 -3.70
N PHE A 177 -8.89 -4.86 -4.68
CA PHE A 177 -8.48 -4.36 -5.99
C PHE A 177 -9.63 -3.67 -6.74
N LEU A 178 -10.81 -4.31 -6.79
CA LEU A 178 -11.98 -3.73 -7.45
C LEU A 178 -12.48 -2.46 -6.76
N LEU A 179 -12.54 -2.47 -5.42
CA LEU A 179 -12.88 -1.28 -4.64
C LEU A 179 -11.89 -0.15 -4.93
N HIS A 180 -10.59 -0.44 -4.91
CA HIS A 180 -9.56 0.56 -5.13
C HIS A 180 -9.74 1.25 -6.49
N LEU A 181 -9.95 0.48 -7.56
CA LEU A 181 -10.19 1.02 -8.89
C LEU A 181 -11.45 1.92 -8.96
N ALA A 182 -12.55 1.48 -8.33
CA ALA A 182 -13.79 2.24 -8.30
C ALA A 182 -13.63 3.57 -7.54
N PHE A 183 -13.06 3.52 -6.33
CA PHE A 183 -12.84 4.69 -5.49
C PHE A 183 -11.80 5.66 -6.08
N GLN A 184 -10.79 5.15 -6.77
CA GLN A 184 -9.81 5.99 -7.46
C GLN A 184 -10.47 6.85 -8.56
N PHE A 185 -11.37 6.28 -9.35
CA PHE A 185 -12.13 7.02 -10.38
C PHE A 185 -13.12 8.02 -9.78
N MET A 186 -13.77 7.65 -8.67
CA MET A 186 -14.58 8.56 -7.87
C MET A 186 -13.75 9.76 -7.37
N GLN A 187 -12.51 9.52 -6.92
CA GLN A 187 -11.58 10.57 -6.49
C GLN A 187 -11.14 11.47 -7.65
N PHE A 188 -10.89 10.92 -8.85
CA PHE A 188 -10.63 11.73 -10.05
C PHE A 188 -11.79 12.65 -10.40
N GLY A 189 -13.02 12.11 -10.44
CA GLY A 189 -14.23 12.90 -10.69
C GLY A 189 -14.43 14.00 -9.65
N ALA A 190 -14.24 13.70 -8.37
CA ALA A 190 -14.37 14.68 -7.29
C ALA A 190 -13.36 15.83 -7.42
N VAL A 191 -12.14 15.55 -7.89
CA VAL A 191 -11.09 16.57 -8.12
C VAL A 191 -11.39 17.44 -9.32
N ALA A 192 -11.96 16.86 -10.38
CA ALA A 192 -12.37 17.59 -11.58
C ALA A 192 -13.62 18.46 -11.37
N GLY A 193 -14.26 18.38 -10.20
CA GLY A 193 -15.52 19.06 -9.91
C GLY A 193 -16.75 18.34 -10.50
N GLU A 194 -16.57 17.10 -10.95
CA GLU A 194 -17.66 16.26 -11.42
C GLU A 194 -18.33 15.49 -10.28
N SER A 195 -19.55 15.00 -10.51
CA SER A 195 -20.23 14.14 -9.55
C SER A 195 -19.48 12.82 -9.37
N VAL A 196 -19.29 12.40 -8.13
CA VAL A 196 -18.66 11.13 -7.74
C VAL A 196 -19.29 9.92 -8.47
N TRP A 197 -20.60 9.93 -8.69
CA TRP A 197 -21.34 8.88 -9.40
C TRP A 197 -20.94 8.73 -10.87
N LYS A 198 -20.60 9.83 -11.56
CA LYS A 198 -20.07 9.78 -12.92
C LYS A 198 -18.71 9.09 -12.95
N GLY A 199 -17.86 9.36 -11.95
CA GLY A 199 -16.60 8.65 -11.76
C GLY A 199 -16.79 7.14 -11.61
N LEU A 200 -17.73 6.73 -10.75
CA LEU A 200 -18.06 5.31 -10.56
C LEU A 200 -18.56 4.64 -11.86
N LEU A 201 -19.46 5.30 -12.59
CA LEU A 201 -19.96 4.79 -13.87
C LEU A 201 -18.85 4.68 -14.92
N GLY A 202 -17.94 5.66 -14.96
CA GLY A 202 -16.74 5.62 -15.77
C GLY A 202 -15.86 4.42 -15.43
N ALA A 203 -15.70 4.12 -14.13
CA ALA A 203 -14.91 2.97 -13.67
C ALA A 203 -15.51 1.65 -14.17
N VAL A 204 -16.82 1.49 -14.11
CA VAL A 204 -17.53 0.30 -14.61
C VAL A 204 -17.39 0.18 -16.13
N ARG A 205 -17.63 1.28 -16.88
CA ARG A 205 -17.54 1.29 -18.35
C ARG A 205 -16.13 1.00 -18.87
N LYS A 206 -15.10 1.41 -18.12
CA LYS A 206 -13.69 1.24 -18.47
C LYS A 206 -12.97 0.24 -17.55
N ALA A 207 -13.71 -0.66 -16.91
CA ALA A 207 -13.14 -1.61 -15.95
C ALA A 207 -12.05 -2.48 -16.58
N LEU A 208 -12.26 -2.95 -17.81
CA LEU A 208 -11.30 -3.80 -18.52
C LEU A 208 -9.97 -3.07 -18.84
N PRO A 209 -9.96 -1.95 -19.60
CA PRO A 209 -8.69 -1.25 -19.88
C PRO A 209 -7.98 -0.77 -18.61
N LEU A 210 -8.75 -0.38 -17.59
CA LEU A 210 -8.22 0.02 -16.29
C LEU A 210 -7.51 -1.13 -15.57
N THR A 211 -8.17 -2.28 -15.51
CA THR A 211 -7.63 -3.50 -14.89
C THR A 211 -6.35 -3.92 -15.59
N ILE A 212 -6.34 -3.94 -16.93
CA ILE A 212 -5.16 -4.37 -17.69
C ILE A 212 -3.98 -3.41 -17.44
N VAL A 213 -4.18 -2.09 -17.51
CA VAL A 213 -3.07 -1.14 -17.25
C VAL A 213 -2.54 -1.26 -15.83
N THR A 214 -3.43 -1.42 -14.86
CA THR A 214 -3.05 -1.58 -13.45
C THR A 214 -2.25 -2.87 -13.24
N LEU A 215 -2.72 -4.00 -13.79
CA LEU A 215 -2.04 -5.28 -13.69
C LEU A 215 -0.69 -5.29 -14.42
N LEU A 216 -0.60 -4.68 -15.61
CA LEU A 216 0.65 -4.58 -16.35
C LEU A 216 1.72 -3.78 -15.59
N LEU A 217 1.34 -2.61 -15.06
CA LEU A 217 2.28 -1.77 -14.30
C LEU A 217 2.61 -2.37 -12.93
N ALA A 218 1.65 -3.05 -12.29
CA ALA A 218 1.90 -3.82 -11.07
C ALA A 218 2.86 -4.99 -11.33
N ALA A 219 2.67 -5.75 -12.40
CA ALA A 219 3.57 -6.83 -12.81
C ALA A 219 4.99 -6.31 -13.07
N PHE A 220 5.11 -5.18 -13.77
CA PHE A 220 6.42 -4.54 -13.98
C PHE A 220 7.07 -4.12 -12.65
N GLY A 221 6.29 -3.53 -11.73
CA GLY A 221 6.78 -3.16 -10.41
C GLY A 221 7.20 -4.36 -9.55
N LEU A 222 6.49 -5.48 -9.65
CA LEU A 222 6.83 -6.73 -8.97
C LEU A 222 8.10 -7.34 -9.55
N LEU A 223 8.22 -7.42 -10.87
CA LEU A 223 9.44 -7.91 -11.54
C LEU A 223 10.65 -7.05 -11.18
N ALA A 224 10.50 -5.72 -11.20
CA ALA A 224 11.58 -4.82 -10.79
C ALA A 224 11.94 -5.00 -9.30
N SER A 225 10.95 -5.26 -8.44
CA SER A 225 11.17 -5.51 -7.01
C SER A 225 11.90 -6.83 -6.76
N ALA A 226 11.50 -7.88 -7.49
CA ALA A 226 12.13 -9.19 -7.43
C ALA A 226 13.58 -9.10 -7.89
N ALA A 227 13.84 -8.44 -9.03
CA ALA A 227 15.19 -8.22 -9.54
C ALA A 227 16.07 -7.45 -8.54
N ALA A 228 15.58 -6.34 -7.98
CA ALA A 228 16.31 -5.56 -6.99
C ALA A 228 16.61 -6.38 -5.72
N SER A 229 15.65 -7.19 -5.26
CA SER A 229 15.82 -8.04 -4.08
C SER A 229 16.84 -9.15 -4.33
N SER A 230 16.78 -9.81 -5.49
CA SER A 230 17.75 -10.83 -5.89
C SER A 230 19.17 -10.28 -5.97
N ILE A 231 19.36 -9.09 -6.55
CA ILE A 231 20.67 -8.43 -6.62
C ILE A 231 21.18 -8.09 -5.21
N SER A 232 20.30 -7.64 -4.31
CA SER A 232 20.65 -7.32 -2.93
C SER A 232 21.04 -8.54 -2.07
N ILE A 233 20.61 -9.74 -2.44
CA ILE A 233 21.04 -10.99 -1.78
C ILE A 233 22.44 -11.38 -2.24
N LEU A 234 22.77 -11.14 -3.51
CA LEU A 234 24.06 -11.48 -4.10
C LEU A 234 25.18 -10.51 -3.70
N TRP A 235 24.84 -9.25 -3.41
CA TRP A 235 25.80 -8.23 -2.98
C TRP A 235 25.47 -7.73 -1.57
N SER A 236 26.34 -7.98 -0.61
CA SER A 236 26.29 -7.34 0.71
C SER A 236 27.24 -6.14 0.73
N GLY A 237 26.74 -4.95 1.07
CA GLY A 237 27.55 -3.73 1.21
C GLY A 237 26.83 -2.43 0.90
N PHE A 238 27.58 -1.33 0.86
CA PHE A 238 27.06 0.03 0.59
C PHE A 238 26.28 0.10 -0.73
N LEU A 239 26.73 -0.62 -1.77
CA LEU A 239 26.05 -0.65 -3.06
C LEU A 239 24.65 -1.25 -2.98
N ALA A 240 24.44 -2.26 -2.13
CA ALA A 240 23.12 -2.86 -1.91
C ALA A 240 22.16 -1.88 -1.23
N VAL A 241 22.67 -1.11 -0.26
CA VAL A 241 21.91 -0.04 0.39
C VAL A 241 21.54 1.03 -0.62
N VAL A 242 22.49 1.52 -1.42
CA VAL A 242 22.23 2.53 -2.46
C VAL A 242 21.19 2.02 -3.47
N LEU A 243 21.31 0.77 -3.92
CA LEU A 243 20.36 0.15 -4.83
C LEU A 243 18.96 0.07 -4.22
N HIS A 244 18.86 -0.34 -2.95
CA HIS A 244 17.59 -0.41 -2.24
C HIS A 244 16.94 0.98 -2.12
N GLN A 245 17.73 2.01 -1.81
CA GLN A 245 17.25 3.39 -1.74
C GLN A 245 16.83 3.95 -3.10
N ALA A 246 17.62 3.72 -4.15
CA ALA A 246 17.24 4.08 -5.52
C ALA A 246 15.95 3.37 -5.95
N PHE A 247 15.71 2.16 -5.45
CA PHE A 247 14.49 1.41 -5.77
C PHE A 247 13.21 2.02 -5.18
N HIS A 248 13.29 2.71 -4.02
CA HIS A 248 12.17 3.52 -3.52
C HIS A 248 11.78 4.64 -4.50
N PHE A 249 12.73 5.22 -5.22
CA PHE A 249 12.46 6.21 -6.26
C PHE A 249 11.75 5.59 -7.45
N ILE A 250 12.25 4.45 -7.95
CA ILE A 250 11.61 3.71 -9.05
C ILE A 250 10.17 3.34 -8.69
N ARG A 251 9.94 2.81 -7.49
CA ARG A 251 8.58 2.51 -6.99
C ARG A 251 7.67 3.74 -6.95
N SER A 252 8.20 4.89 -6.56
CA SER A 252 7.45 6.16 -6.57
C SER A 252 7.06 6.55 -7.99
N MET A 253 8.01 6.42 -8.92
CA MET A 253 7.78 6.73 -10.32
C MET A 253 6.75 5.81 -10.97
N LEU A 254 6.83 4.50 -10.72
CA LEU A 254 5.83 3.53 -11.20
C LEU A 254 4.44 3.80 -10.62
N SER A 255 4.36 4.19 -9.35
CA SER A 255 3.10 4.54 -8.70
C SER A 255 2.46 5.78 -9.32
N VAL A 256 3.25 6.83 -9.58
CA VAL A 256 2.76 8.06 -10.24
C VAL A 256 2.40 7.76 -11.69
N TRP A 257 3.19 6.94 -12.40
CA TRP A 257 2.90 6.52 -13.77
C TRP A 257 1.62 5.69 -13.89
N THR A 258 1.37 4.81 -12.93
CA THR A 258 0.12 4.05 -12.85
C THR A 258 -1.06 5.00 -12.67
N ALA A 259 -0.99 5.88 -11.67
CA ALA A 259 -2.06 6.85 -11.41
C ALA A 259 -2.28 7.80 -12.60
N ALA A 260 -1.22 8.28 -13.25
CA ALA A 260 -1.33 9.14 -14.43
C ALA A 260 -1.94 8.40 -15.63
N SER A 261 -1.55 7.14 -15.86
CA SER A 261 -2.12 6.33 -16.95
C SER A 261 -3.60 6.01 -16.72
N GLN A 262 -3.98 5.74 -15.47
CA GLN A 262 -5.39 5.55 -15.08
C GLN A 262 -6.18 6.85 -15.20
N PHE A 263 -5.58 8.00 -14.86
CA PHE A 263 -6.20 9.32 -15.04
C PHE A 263 -6.45 9.64 -16.51
N GLU A 264 -5.53 9.30 -17.42
CA GLU A 264 -5.72 9.46 -18.85
C GLU A 264 -6.90 8.60 -19.38
N ILE A 265 -7.04 7.36 -18.88
CA ILE A 265 -8.19 6.50 -19.22
C ILE A 265 -9.51 7.10 -18.71
N TRP A 266 -9.49 7.66 -17.50
CA TRP A 266 -10.65 8.34 -16.92
C TRP A 266 -11.03 9.60 -17.72
N ARG A 267 -10.06 10.42 -18.13
CA ARG A 267 -10.33 11.64 -18.91
C ARG A 267 -10.89 11.35 -20.32
N GLU A 268 -10.59 10.18 -20.86
CA GLU A 268 -11.13 9.72 -22.15
C GLU A 268 -12.55 9.09 -22.02
N SER A 269 -13.18 9.11 -20.83
CA SER A 269 -14.52 8.52 -20.57
C SER A 269 -15.64 9.54 -20.57
#